data_AF-A0A367M235-F1
#
_entry.id   AF-A0A367M235-F1
#
_cell.length_a   1.000
_cell.length_b   1.000
_cell.length_c   1.000
_cell.angle_alpha   90.00
_cell.angle_beta   90.00
_cell.angle_gamma   90.00
#
_symmetry.space_group_name_H-M   'P 1'
#
loop_
_entity.id
_entity.type
_entity.pdbx_description
1 polymer ?
#
loop_
_entity_poly.entity_id
_entity_poly.type
_entity_poly.pdbx_seq_one_letter_code
_entity_poly.pdbx_strand_id
1 'polypeptide(L)'
;FLPNYNVSLAEAIIPAADLSEQISTAGLEASGTSNMKFALNGALTIGTLDGANVEMSQRIGLEHMFIFGLSAQQVEQRRQAGELEMGGVIAASPRLEEALEAIRSGLFSADDRSRYEGLVDGLVHDDRFMLCADFEAYWHAQCRVEEVWREPDRWWRSALLNVARIGWFSADRTISEYARDIWKL
;
A
#
# COMPACT_ATOMS: atom_id res chain seq x y z
N PHE A 1 5.87 -15.37 -5.82
CA PHE A 1 5.10 -14.82 -6.95
C PHE A 1 4.19 -15.91 -7.49
N LEU A 2 2.88 -15.66 -7.58
CA LEU A 2 1.92 -16.60 -8.17
C LEU A 2 1.63 -16.14 -9.61
N PRO A 3 1.97 -16.94 -10.64
CA PRO A 3 1.78 -16.53 -12.02
C PRO A 3 0.29 -16.50 -12.40
N ASN A 4 -0.03 -15.68 -13.41
CA ASN A 4 -1.38 -15.59 -14.00
C ASN A 4 -2.48 -15.24 -12.96
N TYR A 5 -2.22 -14.21 -12.16
CA TYR A 5 -3.21 -13.71 -11.19
C TYR A 5 -4.54 -13.36 -11.88
N ASN A 6 -5.62 -13.91 -11.35
CA ASN A 6 -6.99 -13.79 -11.87
C ASN A 6 -8.02 -13.91 -10.73
N VAL A 7 -9.30 -13.92 -11.05
CA VAL A 7 -10.39 -13.98 -10.05
C VAL A 7 -10.32 -15.25 -9.21
N SER A 8 -10.16 -16.43 -9.82
CA SER A 8 -10.11 -17.70 -9.08
C SER A 8 -8.92 -17.75 -8.11
N LEU A 9 -7.80 -17.15 -8.48
CA LEU A 9 -6.66 -17.06 -7.58
C LEU A 9 -6.92 -16.04 -6.46
N ALA A 10 -7.57 -14.92 -6.76
CA ALA A 10 -7.96 -13.93 -5.76
C ALA A 10 -8.94 -14.51 -4.73
N GLU A 11 -9.87 -15.38 -5.14
CA GLU A 11 -10.81 -16.09 -4.25
C GLU A 11 -10.09 -17.01 -3.25
N ALA A 12 -8.90 -17.51 -3.58
CA ALA A 12 -8.07 -18.27 -2.66
C ALA A 12 -7.16 -17.39 -1.80
N ILE A 13 -6.59 -16.33 -2.36
CA ILE A 13 -5.62 -15.46 -1.68
C ILE A 13 -6.32 -14.57 -0.64
N ILE A 14 -7.42 -13.92 -1.02
CA ILE A 14 -8.05 -12.88 -0.20
C ILE A 14 -8.50 -13.40 1.18
N PRO A 15 -9.18 -14.56 1.28
CA PRO A 15 -9.59 -15.10 2.59
C PRO A 15 -8.44 -15.60 3.46
N ALA A 16 -7.26 -15.80 2.89
CA ALA A 16 -6.08 -16.32 3.58
C ALA A 16 -5.09 -15.24 4.01
N ALA A 17 -5.36 -13.97 3.71
CA ALA A 17 -4.44 -12.88 3.99
C ALA A 17 -4.62 -12.33 5.40
N ASP A 18 -3.53 -12.19 6.13
CA ASP A 18 -3.48 -11.46 7.40
C ASP A 18 -3.31 -9.96 7.17
N LEU A 19 -2.39 -9.59 6.26
CA LEU A 19 -2.04 -8.20 5.95
C LEU A 19 -2.31 -7.91 4.47
N SER A 20 -2.95 -6.77 4.21
CA SER A 20 -3.30 -6.29 2.87
C SER A 20 -2.46 -5.08 2.49
N GLU A 21 -1.57 -5.26 1.52
CA GLU A 21 -0.69 -4.22 0.97
C GLU A 21 -1.46 -3.31 -0.01
N GLN A 22 -1.68 -2.06 0.37
CA GLN A 22 -2.37 -1.03 -0.43
C GLN A 22 -1.48 0.22 -0.52
N ILE A 23 -0.30 0.03 -1.13
CA ILE A 23 0.87 0.92 -1.02
C ILE A 23 1.09 1.81 -2.25
N SER A 24 0.02 2.14 -2.96
CA SER A 24 0.07 3.05 -4.12
C SER A 24 0.58 4.44 -3.69
N THR A 25 1.32 5.13 -4.57
CA THR A 25 1.71 6.52 -4.30
C THR A 25 0.46 7.38 -4.10
N ALA A 26 0.40 8.14 -3.01
CA ALA A 26 -0.79 8.92 -2.71
C ALA A 26 -1.13 9.93 -3.82
N GLY A 27 -2.41 10.02 -4.16
CA GLY A 27 -2.96 10.80 -5.27
C GLY A 27 -3.02 10.07 -6.61
N LEU A 28 -2.61 8.79 -6.69
CA LEU A 28 -2.64 8.01 -7.94
C LEU A 28 -3.71 6.92 -7.95
N GLU A 29 -4.23 6.51 -6.78
CA GLU A 29 -5.30 5.52 -6.68
C GLU A 29 -6.65 6.22 -6.49
N ALA A 30 -7.53 6.09 -7.49
CA ALA A 30 -8.86 6.68 -7.40
C ALA A 30 -9.77 5.99 -6.37
N SER A 31 -9.59 4.68 -6.13
CA SER A 31 -10.41 3.92 -5.19
C SER A 31 -9.74 2.61 -4.76
N GLY A 32 -9.64 1.63 -5.67
CA GLY A 32 -9.25 0.27 -5.31
C GLY A 32 -10.44 -0.53 -4.76
N THR A 33 -10.60 -1.78 -5.19
CA THR A 33 -11.66 -2.67 -4.66
C THR A 33 -11.11 -3.91 -3.98
N SER A 34 -9.83 -4.23 -4.19
CA SER A 34 -9.13 -5.30 -3.48
C SER A 34 -9.01 -5.01 -1.99
N ASN A 35 -8.66 -3.78 -1.61
CA ASN A 35 -8.60 -3.32 -0.22
C ASN A 35 -9.91 -3.61 0.54
N MET A 36 -11.07 -3.32 -0.08
CA MET A 36 -12.39 -3.61 0.48
C MET A 36 -12.60 -5.12 0.70
N LYS A 37 -12.20 -5.95 -0.28
CA LYS A 37 -12.33 -7.42 -0.21
C LYS A 37 -11.46 -8.00 0.91
N PHE A 38 -10.22 -7.53 1.02
CA PHE A 38 -9.29 -7.94 2.07
C PHE A 38 -9.81 -7.58 3.46
N ALA A 39 -10.23 -6.33 3.68
CA ALA A 39 -10.79 -5.91 4.96
C ALA A 39 -12.07 -6.67 5.34
N LEU A 40 -12.93 -6.99 4.36
CA LEU A 40 -14.11 -7.84 4.56
C LEU A 40 -13.75 -9.28 4.97
N ASN A 41 -12.58 -9.77 4.59
CA ASN A 41 -12.08 -11.09 4.96
C ASN A 41 -11.16 -11.07 6.19
N GLY A 42 -11.08 -9.94 6.91
CA GLY A 42 -10.34 -9.84 8.17
C GLY A 42 -8.87 -9.48 8.04
N ALA A 43 -8.36 -9.24 6.83
CA ALA A 43 -7.01 -8.75 6.65
C ALA A 43 -6.91 -7.29 7.11
N LEU A 44 -5.87 -6.96 7.89
CA LEU A 44 -5.57 -5.57 8.24
C LEU A 44 -4.87 -4.87 7.09
N THR A 45 -5.20 -3.60 6.86
CA THR A 45 -4.60 -2.82 5.77
C THR A 45 -3.32 -2.13 6.24
N ILE A 46 -2.23 -2.29 5.47
CA ILE A 46 -1.07 -1.40 5.46
C ILE A 46 -1.09 -0.63 4.15
N GLY A 47 -0.99 0.69 4.19
CA GLY A 47 -1.15 1.48 2.98
C GLY A 47 -0.96 2.97 3.14
N THR A 48 -0.91 3.65 2.01
CA THR A 48 -0.94 5.11 1.96
C THR A 48 -2.36 5.62 2.19
N LEU A 49 -2.49 6.88 2.59
CA LEU A 49 -3.79 7.53 2.77
C LEU A 49 -4.31 8.05 1.42
N ASP A 50 -4.68 7.10 0.54
CA ASP A 50 -5.14 7.36 -0.83
C ASP A 50 -6.33 6.46 -1.23
N GLY A 51 -7.06 6.86 -2.26
CA GLY A 51 -8.21 6.12 -2.77
C GLY A 51 -9.17 5.71 -1.66
N ALA A 52 -9.67 4.48 -1.73
CA ALA A 52 -10.63 3.95 -0.76
C ALA A 52 -10.03 3.70 0.63
N ASN A 53 -8.69 3.77 0.82
CA ASN A 53 -8.11 3.72 2.16
C ASN A 53 -8.57 4.93 3.00
N VAL A 54 -8.84 6.07 2.36
CA VAL A 54 -9.39 7.26 3.03
C VAL A 54 -10.77 6.94 3.61
N GLU A 55 -11.72 6.47 2.79
CA GLU A 55 -13.07 6.12 3.25
C GLU A 55 -13.04 4.93 4.22
N MET A 56 -12.16 3.96 4.01
CA MET A 56 -11.98 2.82 4.91
C MET A 56 -11.54 3.29 6.29
N SER A 57 -10.57 4.21 6.37
CA SER A 57 -10.09 4.74 7.65
C SER A 57 -11.18 5.45 8.45
N GLN A 58 -12.08 6.18 7.78
CA GLN A 58 -13.20 6.87 8.43
C GLN A 58 -14.22 5.91 9.03
N ARG A 59 -14.34 4.71 8.47
CA ARG A 59 -15.32 3.70 8.89
C ARG A 59 -14.74 2.71 9.89
N ILE A 60 -13.56 2.21 9.59
CA ILE A 60 -12.87 1.19 10.36
C ILE A 60 -12.20 1.80 11.60
N GLY A 61 -11.66 3.02 11.49
CA GLY A 61 -10.84 3.68 12.50
C GLY A 61 -9.35 3.54 12.17
N LEU A 62 -8.60 4.65 12.23
CA LEU A 62 -7.16 4.68 11.94
C LEU A 62 -6.35 3.79 12.89
N GLU A 63 -6.82 3.56 14.10
CA GLU A 63 -6.19 2.69 15.09
C GLU A 63 -6.22 1.20 14.71
N HIS A 64 -7.00 0.83 13.69
CA HIS A 64 -7.14 -0.52 13.15
C HIS A 64 -6.55 -0.68 11.75
N MET A 65 -5.76 0.30 11.30
CA MET A 65 -5.05 0.29 10.01
C MET A 65 -3.60 0.73 10.22
N PHE A 66 -2.71 0.34 9.32
CA PHE A 66 -1.30 0.72 9.33
C PHE A 66 -1.03 1.74 8.22
N ILE A 67 -1.48 2.98 8.42
CA ILE A 67 -1.26 4.05 7.44
C ILE A 67 0.17 4.60 7.54
N PHE A 68 0.78 4.87 6.39
CA PHE A 68 2.12 5.43 6.26
C PHE A 68 2.26 6.35 5.04
N GLY A 69 3.45 6.94 4.90
CA GLY A 69 3.88 7.65 3.70
C GLY A 69 3.37 9.07 3.61
N LEU A 70 3.73 9.71 2.49
CA LEU A 70 3.32 11.07 2.15
C LEU A 70 1.81 11.13 1.85
N SER A 71 1.18 12.23 2.23
CA SER A 71 -0.15 12.58 1.74
C SER A 71 -0.11 12.98 0.27
N ALA A 72 -1.25 12.87 -0.44
CA ALA A 72 -1.36 13.30 -1.83
C ALA A 72 -0.92 14.77 -2.04
N GLN A 73 -1.19 15.65 -1.07
CA GLN A 73 -0.72 17.04 -1.10
C GLN A 73 0.80 17.14 -1.03
N GLN A 74 1.44 16.37 -0.14
CA GLN A 74 2.91 16.36 -0.03
C GLN A 74 3.57 15.75 -1.27
N VAL A 75 2.97 14.70 -1.86
CA VAL A 75 3.42 14.13 -3.14
C VAL A 75 3.40 15.20 -4.23
N GLU A 76 2.28 15.91 -4.37
CA GLU A 76 2.13 16.95 -5.39
C GLU A 76 3.11 18.11 -5.18
N GLN A 77 3.31 18.54 -3.93
CA GLN A 77 4.28 19.58 -3.59
C GLN A 77 5.71 19.20 -4.01
N ARG A 78 6.15 17.97 -3.71
CA ARG A 78 7.48 17.49 -4.12
C ARG A 78 7.64 17.43 -5.62
N ARG A 79 6.61 16.96 -6.35
CA ARG A 79 6.59 16.96 -7.81
C ARG A 79 6.73 18.36 -8.40
N GLN A 80 5.94 19.31 -7.89
CA GLN A 80 5.98 20.69 -8.36
C GLN A 80 7.32 21.38 -8.05
N ALA A 81 7.94 21.03 -6.93
CA ALA A 81 9.26 21.53 -6.54
C ALA A 81 10.42 20.84 -7.30
N GLY A 82 10.17 19.77 -8.05
CA GLY A 82 11.21 18.97 -8.71
C GLY A 82 12.08 18.17 -7.73
N GLU A 83 11.59 17.92 -6.51
CA GLU A 83 12.29 17.21 -5.44
C GLU A 83 12.21 15.68 -5.62
N LEU A 84 12.70 15.19 -6.76
CA LEU A 84 12.66 13.77 -7.17
C LEU A 84 14.04 13.08 -7.15
N GLU A 85 15.12 13.86 -6.95
CA GLU A 85 16.46 13.31 -6.74
C GLU A 85 16.57 12.81 -5.28
N MET A 86 17.01 11.57 -5.11
CA MET A 86 16.93 10.84 -3.84
C MET A 86 18.29 10.54 -3.21
N GLY A 87 19.41 10.99 -3.78
CA GLY A 87 20.74 10.73 -3.24
C GLY A 87 20.88 11.13 -1.76
N GLY A 88 20.31 12.27 -1.37
CA GLY A 88 20.26 12.71 0.03
C GLY A 88 19.38 11.84 0.93
N VAL A 89 18.24 11.38 0.43
CA VAL A 89 17.31 10.50 1.16
C VAL A 89 17.91 9.11 1.36
N ILE A 90 18.55 8.57 0.32
CA ILE A 90 19.22 7.26 0.32
C ILE A 90 20.40 7.29 1.29
N ALA A 91 21.27 8.30 1.21
CA ALA A 91 22.42 8.44 2.12
C ALA A 91 22.01 8.60 3.60
N ALA A 92 20.80 9.09 3.87
CA ALA A 92 20.25 9.19 5.22
C ALA A 92 19.64 7.88 5.75
N SER A 93 19.39 6.89 4.88
CA SER A 93 18.86 5.57 5.23
C SER A 93 19.84 4.47 4.83
N PRO A 94 20.67 3.97 5.78
CA PRO A 94 21.58 2.86 5.52
C PRO A 94 20.87 1.60 5.00
N ARG A 95 19.61 1.41 5.40
CA ARG A 95 18.79 0.27 4.97
C ARG A 95 18.35 0.40 3.52
N LEU A 96 17.91 1.59 3.10
CA LEU A 96 17.55 1.84 1.72
C LEU A 96 18.78 1.72 0.82
N GLU A 97 19.90 2.31 1.25
CA GLU A 97 21.19 2.21 0.55
C GLU A 97 21.61 0.75 0.37
N GLU A 98 21.59 -0.06 1.43
CA GLU A 98 21.95 -1.49 1.36
C GLU A 98 20.99 -2.27 0.43
N ALA A 99 19.69 -2.02 0.52
CA ALA A 99 18.70 -2.69 -0.32
C ALA A 99 18.90 -2.36 -1.81
N LEU A 100 19.12 -1.08 -2.15
CA LEU A 100 19.38 -0.64 -3.52
C LEU A 100 20.70 -1.18 -4.04
N GLU A 101 21.77 -1.20 -3.23
CA GLU A 101 23.07 -1.75 -3.64
C GLU A 101 23.02 -3.27 -3.84
N ALA A 102 22.28 -4.00 -3.00
CA ALA A 102 22.06 -5.42 -3.21
C ALA A 102 21.37 -5.71 -4.54
N ILE A 103 20.37 -4.89 -4.92
CA ILE A 103 19.69 -5.01 -6.22
C ILE A 103 20.62 -4.62 -7.36
N ARG A 104 21.33 -3.51 -7.24
CA ARG A 104 22.20 -2.93 -8.27
C ARG A 104 23.43 -3.79 -8.56
N SER A 105 24.06 -4.36 -7.53
CA SER A 105 25.31 -5.14 -7.67
C SER A 105 25.15 -6.45 -8.45
N GLY A 106 23.90 -6.83 -8.77
CA GLY A 106 23.60 -8.09 -9.43
C GLY A 106 23.59 -9.30 -8.49
N LEU A 107 23.49 -9.08 -7.16
CA LEU A 107 23.38 -10.14 -6.16
C LEU A 107 22.26 -11.13 -6.50
N PHE A 108 21.15 -10.63 -7.05
CA PHE A 108 19.98 -11.41 -7.45
C PHE A 108 19.94 -11.80 -8.94
N SER A 109 20.96 -11.44 -9.73
CA SER A 109 21.05 -11.70 -11.17
C SER A 109 22.49 -12.02 -11.59
N ALA A 110 23.04 -13.10 -11.04
CA ALA A 110 24.42 -13.49 -11.32
C ALA A 110 24.72 -13.77 -12.81
N ASP A 111 23.69 -14.10 -13.60
CA ASP A 111 23.72 -14.30 -15.04
C ASP A 111 23.78 -12.99 -15.85
N ASP A 112 23.32 -11.88 -15.26
CA ASP A 112 23.35 -10.54 -15.84
C ASP A 112 23.37 -9.50 -14.70
N ARG A 113 24.58 -9.15 -14.25
CA ARG A 113 24.75 -8.28 -13.08
C ARG A 113 24.21 -6.87 -13.31
N SER A 114 24.21 -6.41 -14.56
CA SER A 114 23.71 -5.08 -14.94
C SER A 114 22.18 -5.00 -15.07
N ARG A 115 21.46 -6.14 -14.97
CA ARG A 115 20.01 -6.24 -15.24
C ARG A 115 19.17 -5.17 -14.54
N TYR A 116 19.53 -4.81 -13.31
CA TYR A 116 18.73 -3.90 -12.47
C TYR A 116 19.38 -2.53 -12.27
N GLU A 117 20.52 -2.24 -12.88
CA GLU A 117 21.18 -0.92 -12.75
C GLU A 117 20.24 0.21 -13.18
N GLY A 118 19.64 0.10 -14.38
CA GLY A 118 18.71 1.13 -14.87
C GLY A 118 17.44 1.31 -14.04
N LEU A 119 17.00 0.27 -13.32
CA LEU A 119 15.89 0.39 -12.37
C LEU A 119 16.31 1.24 -11.16
N VAL A 120 17.48 0.93 -10.58
CA VAL A 120 17.99 1.65 -9.41
C VAL A 120 18.37 3.09 -9.78
N ASP A 121 19.01 3.33 -10.92
CA ASP A 121 19.34 4.67 -11.40
C ASP A 121 18.09 5.53 -11.59
N GLY A 122 16.99 4.92 -12.08
CA GLY A 122 15.69 5.58 -12.16
C GLY A 122 15.18 6.03 -10.79
N LEU A 123 15.27 5.17 -9.77
CA LEU A 123 14.84 5.50 -8.41
C LEU A 123 15.73 6.57 -7.74
N VAL A 124 17.03 6.56 -8.02
CA VAL A 124 17.98 7.53 -7.44
C VAL A 124 17.77 8.92 -8.03
N HIS A 125 17.59 9.02 -9.35
CA HIS A 125 17.59 10.30 -10.05
C HIS A 125 16.21 10.89 -10.33
N ASP A 126 15.18 10.05 -10.43
CA ASP A 126 13.80 10.45 -10.71
C ASP A 126 12.83 9.51 -9.98
N ASP A 127 12.71 9.68 -8.66
CA ASP A 127 11.77 8.93 -7.82
C ASP A 127 10.31 9.35 -8.08
N ARG A 128 9.87 9.06 -9.31
CA ARG A 128 8.57 9.46 -9.83
C ARG A 128 7.44 8.89 -9.00
N PHE A 129 7.61 7.82 -8.26
CA PHE A 129 6.55 7.18 -7.48
C PHE A 129 6.78 7.26 -5.98
N MET A 130 7.68 8.13 -5.52
CA MET A 130 7.97 8.38 -4.10
C MET A 130 8.39 7.10 -3.36
N LEU A 131 8.97 6.12 -4.06
CA LEU A 131 9.38 4.85 -3.47
C LEU A 131 10.48 5.06 -2.43
N CYS A 132 11.53 5.79 -2.81
CA CYS A 132 12.62 6.12 -1.89
C CYS A 132 12.13 7.09 -0.81
N ALA A 133 11.29 8.05 -1.20
CA ALA A 133 10.71 9.00 -0.26
C ALA A 133 9.82 8.36 0.83
N ASP A 134 9.05 7.33 0.50
CA ASP A 134 8.15 6.62 1.44
C ASP A 134 8.80 5.41 2.12
N PHE A 135 10.00 4.99 1.71
CA PHE A 135 10.64 3.76 2.16
C PHE A 135 10.75 3.63 3.69
N GLU A 136 11.29 4.65 4.38
CA GLU A 136 11.43 4.59 5.85
C GLU A 136 10.06 4.60 6.56
N ALA A 137 9.09 5.35 6.03
CA ALA A 137 7.73 5.35 6.58
C ALA A 137 7.07 3.97 6.44
N TYR A 138 7.25 3.32 5.30
CA TYR A 138 6.79 1.95 5.06
C TYR A 138 7.48 0.95 5.99
N TRP A 139 8.81 1.03 6.13
CA TRP A 139 9.58 0.19 7.03
C TRP A 139 9.08 0.29 8.47
N HIS A 140 8.91 1.52 8.99
CA HIS A 140 8.38 1.72 10.33
C HIS A 140 6.94 1.20 10.48
N ALA A 141 6.10 1.33 9.45
CA ALA A 141 4.76 0.77 9.46
C ALA A 141 4.78 -0.77 9.54
N GLN A 142 5.68 -1.44 8.79
CA GLN A 142 5.88 -2.88 8.89
C GLN A 142 6.39 -3.30 10.27
N CYS A 143 7.30 -2.53 10.90
CA CYS A 143 7.69 -2.81 12.29
C CYS A 143 6.49 -2.76 13.25
N ARG A 144 5.60 -1.78 13.11
CA ARG A 144 4.35 -1.73 13.91
C ARG A 144 3.44 -2.92 13.62
N VAL A 145 3.36 -3.38 12.37
CA VAL A 145 2.61 -4.60 12.03
C VAL A 145 3.15 -5.78 12.83
N GLU A 146 4.47 -5.98 12.85
CA GLU A 146 5.08 -7.08 13.62
C GLU A 146 4.84 -6.95 15.13
N GLU A 147 4.88 -5.75 15.68
CA GLU A 147 4.58 -5.50 17.09
C GLU A 147 3.15 -5.93 17.44
N VAL A 148 2.17 -5.50 16.65
CA VAL A 148 0.75 -5.84 16.87
C VAL A 148 0.47 -7.32 16.59
N TRP A 149 1.15 -7.92 15.61
CA TRP A 149 1.02 -9.35 15.30
C TRP A 149 1.43 -10.24 16.48
N ARG A 150 2.40 -9.80 17.29
CA ARG A 150 2.82 -10.48 18.53
C ARG A 150 1.81 -10.34 19.67
N GLU A 151 0.72 -9.57 19.48
CA GLU A 151 -0.40 -9.41 20.40
C GLU A 151 -1.70 -9.98 19.77
N PRO A 152 -1.93 -11.31 19.76
CA PRO A 152 -3.02 -11.93 19.02
C PRO A 152 -4.41 -11.34 19.31
N ASP A 153 -4.73 -11.07 20.59
CA ASP A 153 -6.02 -10.49 20.97
C ASP A 153 -6.24 -9.10 20.35
N ARG A 154 -5.16 -8.30 20.27
CA ARG A 154 -5.19 -6.97 19.65
C ARG A 154 -5.36 -7.08 18.13
N TRP A 155 -4.64 -8.02 17.51
CA TRP A 155 -4.76 -8.29 16.08
C TRP A 155 -6.17 -8.74 15.70
N TRP A 156 -6.69 -9.78 16.35
CA TRP A 156 -8.01 -10.34 16.05
C TRP A 156 -9.14 -9.37 16.34
N ARG A 157 -9.01 -8.55 17.39
CA ARG A 157 -9.95 -7.46 17.64
C ARG A 157 -10.00 -6.48 16.47
N SER A 158 -8.84 -6.05 15.97
CA SER A 158 -8.77 -5.14 14.81
C SER A 158 -9.35 -5.80 13.55
N ALA A 159 -9.05 -7.08 13.31
CA ALA A 159 -9.56 -7.83 12.17
C ALA A 159 -11.09 -7.95 12.19
N LEU A 160 -11.66 -8.28 13.35
CA LEU A 160 -13.11 -8.34 13.54
C LEU A 160 -13.77 -6.97 13.33
N LEU A 161 -13.14 -5.89 13.79
CA LEU A 161 -13.66 -4.53 13.60
C LEU A 161 -13.59 -4.09 12.14
N ASN A 162 -12.57 -4.50 11.39
CA ASN A 162 -12.51 -4.30 9.94
C ASN A 162 -13.72 -4.95 9.27
N VAL A 163 -13.95 -6.25 9.51
CA VAL A 163 -15.08 -7.02 8.96
C VAL A 163 -16.41 -6.37 9.33
N ALA A 164 -16.60 -5.98 10.60
CA ALA A 164 -17.85 -5.41 11.08
C ALA A 164 -18.15 -4.01 10.52
N ARG A 165 -17.13 -3.23 10.14
CA ARG A 165 -17.26 -1.81 9.75
C ARG A 165 -17.17 -1.58 8.23
N ILE A 166 -16.88 -2.60 7.43
CA ILE A 166 -16.71 -2.48 5.98
C ILE A 166 -18.02 -2.61 5.17
N GLY A 167 -19.16 -2.84 5.82
CA GLY A 167 -20.44 -3.09 5.12
C GLY A 167 -20.90 -1.99 4.16
N TRP A 168 -20.45 -0.75 4.36
CA TRP A 168 -20.73 0.35 3.42
C TRP A 168 -20.19 0.10 2.00
N PHE A 169 -19.11 -0.66 1.88
CA PHE A 169 -18.47 -0.96 0.60
C PHE A 169 -19.20 -2.04 -0.21
N SER A 170 -20.39 -2.47 0.23
CA SER A 170 -21.24 -3.35 -0.56
C SER A 170 -21.58 -2.73 -1.92
N ALA A 171 -21.45 -3.53 -2.98
CA ALA A 171 -21.86 -3.15 -4.32
C ALA A 171 -23.37 -2.82 -4.38
N ASP A 172 -24.21 -3.48 -3.57
CA ASP A 172 -25.66 -3.23 -3.53
C ASP A 172 -25.97 -1.78 -3.14
N ARG A 173 -25.21 -1.21 -2.20
CA ARG A 173 -25.32 0.21 -1.83
C ARG A 173 -24.96 1.10 -3.01
N THR A 174 -23.82 0.83 -3.66
CA THR A 174 -23.38 1.61 -4.85
C THR A 174 -24.43 1.54 -5.97
N ILE A 175 -24.96 0.36 -6.28
CA ILE A 175 -26.00 0.18 -7.30
C ILE A 175 -27.29 0.92 -6.93
N SER A 176 -27.70 0.89 -5.65
CA SER A 176 -28.89 1.59 -5.18
C SER A 176 -28.76 3.12 -5.33
N GLU A 177 -27.57 3.67 -5.06
CA GLU A 177 -27.28 5.09 -5.28
C GLU A 177 -27.29 5.44 -6.76
N TYR A 178 -26.65 4.64 -7.62
CA TYR A 178 -26.71 4.86 -9.07
C TYR A 178 -28.15 4.80 -9.61
N ALA A 179 -28.94 3.84 -9.16
CA ALA A 179 -30.34 3.69 -9.55
C ALA A 179 -31.17 4.95 -9.21
N ARG A 180 -31.04 5.45 -7.98
CA ARG A 180 -31.79 6.62 -7.50
C ARG A 180 -31.27 7.94 -8.06
N ASP A 181 -29.95 8.12 -8.08
CA ASP A 181 -29.34 9.45 -8.27
C ASP A 181 -28.96 9.72 -9.72
N ILE A 182 -28.71 8.67 -10.52
CA ILE A 182 -28.27 8.80 -11.92
C ILE A 182 -29.28 8.17 -12.89
N TRP A 183 -29.61 6.88 -12.73
CA TRP A 183 -30.46 6.17 -13.69
C TRP A 183 -31.95 6.50 -13.57
N LYS A 184 -32.39 6.99 -12.40
CA LYS A 184 -33.78 7.36 -12.09
C LYS A 184 -34.75 6.18 -12.23
N LEU A 185 -34.35 5.02 -11.69
CA LEU A 185 -35.14 3.78 -11.63
C LEU A 185 -35.85 3.61 -10.28
#